data_AF-A0A8B7J507-F1
#
_entry.id   AF-A0A8B7J507-F1
#
_cell.length_a   1.000
_cell.length_b   1.000
_cell.length_c   1.000
_cell.angle_alpha   90.00
_cell.angle_beta   90.00
_cell.angle_gamma   90.00
#
_symmetry.space_group_name_H-M   'P 1'
#
loop_
_entity.id
_entity.type
_entity.pdbx_description
1 polymer ?
#
loop_
_entity_poly.entity_id
_entity_poly.type
_entity_poly.pdbx_seq_one_letter_code
_entity_poly.pdbx_strand_id
1 'polypeptide(L)'
;MKVTIKNIERELICPACKELFTHPLILPCQHSICHKCVKEILFTLEDSFTDGGSESSNQSSPRIRIHSPSMDRIDRISRSDKLINFYADIWKILMCPEHEMERVNMYCEICRRPVCHLCKLGGSHANHRVTTMSTAYKALKEKLSKDIEYLISKESQVKGQISQLGLLMKETECNGERAKEEAAQNFDKLFDVLQEKRSVALRAIETSKNLRLEKLQTQIEEYQGLLENNGLVGYAQEVLKETDQSCFVQTAKQLHVRIQKATESLKSFRPAAETSFQDFVVDVAKQEEVLGDLSFYSNGLDVPEINEEKSKIYNKAVIGWEYPGKADSADIYVLEYRKLNKDEDSATWEEIEVCSKSKVISDLDNNSSYAFRVRGYKGSICSPWSREVILHTPPAP
;
A
#
# COMPACT_ATOMS: atom_id res chain seq x y z
N MET A 1 1.24 24.53 -18.64
CA MET A 1 1.19 25.66 -17.70
C MET A 1 0.65 25.17 -16.36
N LYS A 2 1.48 25.11 -15.31
CA LYS A 2 0.99 24.93 -13.94
C LYS A 2 0.35 26.25 -13.52
N VAL A 3 -0.98 26.31 -13.47
CA VAL A 3 -1.67 27.41 -12.77
C VAL A 3 -1.38 27.19 -11.28
N THR A 4 -0.53 28.03 -10.70
CA THR A 4 -0.20 27.93 -9.28
C THR A 4 -1.43 28.38 -8.48
N ILE A 5 -2.13 27.42 -7.85
CA ILE A 5 -3.34 27.59 -7.02
C ILE A 5 -3.20 28.75 -6.00
N LYS A 6 -1.97 29.03 -5.56
CA LYS A 6 -1.60 30.08 -4.60
C LYS A 6 -2.06 31.51 -4.94
N ASN A 7 -2.33 31.83 -6.22
CA ASN A 7 -2.82 33.17 -6.58
C ASN A 7 -4.33 33.34 -6.40
N ILE A 8 -5.12 32.26 -6.54
CA ILE A 8 -6.58 32.31 -6.42
C ILE A 8 -6.99 32.37 -4.94
N GLU A 9 -6.25 31.70 -4.04
CA GLU A 9 -6.53 31.69 -2.61
C GLU A 9 -6.59 33.10 -2.01
N ARG A 10 -5.72 34.03 -2.45
CA ARG A 10 -5.68 35.41 -1.94
C ARG A 10 -6.90 36.23 -2.34
N GLU A 11 -7.53 35.91 -3.48
CA GLU A 11 -8.73 36.61 -3.98
C GLU A 11 -10.02 36.11 -3.29
N LEU A 12 -9.96 34.98 -2.59
CA LEU A 12 -11.09 34.37 -1.89
C LEU A 12 -11.10 34.64 -0.38
N ILE A 13 -10.08 35.33 0.14
CA ILE A 13 -9.88 35.60 1.57
C ILE A 13 -10.30 37.03 1.93
N CYS A 14 -11.03 37.15 3.03
CA CYS A 14 -11.41 38.44 3.60
C CYS A 14 -10.20 39.16 4.21
N PRO A 15 -9.95 40.43 3.85
CA PRO A 15 -8.81 41.18 4.38
C PRO A 15 -8.92 41.44 5.89
N ALA A 16 -10.13 41.44 6.46
CA ALA A 16 -10.38 41.70 7.87
C ALA A 16 -10.21 40.45 8.75
N CYS A 17 -10.89 39.34 8.43
CA CYS A 17 -10.83 38.12 9.26
C CYS A 17 -9.80 37.08 8.80
N LYS A 18 -9.18 37.25 7.63
CA LYS A 18 -8.21 36.31 7.03
C LYS A 18 -8.74 34.91 6.71
N GLU A 19 -10.05 34.73 6.76
CA GLU A 19 -10.76 33.51 6.37
C GLU A 19 -11.41 33.65 4.98
N LEU A 20 -11.87 32.53 4.41
CA LEU A 20 -12.69 32.55 3.19
C LEU A 20 -13.94 33.43 3.35
N PHE A 21 -14.32 34.13 2.27
CA PHE A 21 -15.47 35.02 2.31
C PHE A 21 -16.77 34.29 2.70
N THR A 22 -17.44 34.82 3.72
CA THR A 22 -18.79 34.42 4.12
C THR A 22 -19.71 35.62 3.96
N HIS A 23 -20.69 35.52 3.04
CA HIS A 23 -21.54 36.64 2.61
C HIS A 23 -20.72 37.90 2.26
N PRO A 24 -19.93 37.88 1.17
CA PRO A 24 -19.09 39.01 0.78
C PRO A 24 -19.93 40.23 0.39
N LEU A 25 -19.60 41.39 0.97
CA LEU A 25 -20.07 42.69 0.54
C LEU A 25 -19.06 43.27 -0.46
N ILE A 26 -19.51 43.52 -1.69
CA ILE A 26 -18.69 44.11 -2.74
C ILE A 26 -18.78 45.64 -2.62
N LEU A 27 -17.65 46.29 -2.36
CA LEU A 27 -17.55 47.74 -2.24
C LEU A 27 -17.52 48.41 -3.63
N PRO A 28 -17.80 49.72 -3.74
CA PRO A 28 -17.69 50.46 -5.01
C PRO A 28 -16.29 50.39 -5.66
N CYS A 29 -15.24 50.19 -4.85
CA CYS A 29 -13.86 49.95 -5.30
C CYS A 29 -13.59 48.50 -5.76
N GLN A 30 -14.62 47.66 -5.89
CA GLN A 30 -14.59 46.25 -6.33
C GLN A 30 -13.85 45.28 -5.39
N HIS A 31 -13.47 45.73 -4.20
CA HIS A 31 -12.95 44.87 -3.13
C HIS A 31 -14.09 44.29 -2.30
N SER A 32 -13.86 43.11 -1.73
CA SER A 32 -14.84 42.39 -0.92
C SER A 32 -14.43 42.33 0.55
N ILE A 33 -15.41 42.40 1.45
CA ILE A 33 -15.26 42.22 2.91
C ILE A 33 -16.47 41.43 3.44
N CYS A 34 -16.31 40.54 4.42
CA CYS A 34 -17.44 39.77 4.97
C CYS A 34 -18.46 40.70 5.64
N HIS A 35 -19.75 40.41 5.48
CA HIS A 35 -20.84 41.15 6.14
C HIS A 35 -20.62 41.28 7.66
N LYS A 36 -20.17 40.20 8.31
CA LYS A 36 -19.84 40.18 9.74
C LYS A 36 -18.71 41.16 10.09
N CYS A 37 -17.65 41.20 9.27
CA CYS A 37 -16.51 42.08 9.51
C CYS A 37 -16.89 43.55 9.34
N VAL A 38 -17.73 43.89 8.36
CA VAL A 38 -18.25 45.27 8.21
C VAL A 38 -19.09 45.66 9.41
N LYS A 39 -19.94 44.77 9.91
CA LYS A 39 -20.77 45.01 11.09
C LYS A 39 -19.94 45.26 12.35
N GLU A 40 -18.87 44.49 12.55
CA GLU A 40 -17.94 44.68 13.66
C GLU A 40 -17.19 46.02 13.55
N ILE A 41 -16.75 46.40 12.34
CA ILE A 41 -16.07 47.69 12.10
C ILE A 41 -17.01 48.87 12.38
N LEU A 42 -18.26 48.82 11.89
CA LEU A 42 -19.26 49.88 12.16
C LEU A 42 -19.58 50.00 13.64
N PHE A 43 -19.74 48.87 14.33
CA PHE A 43 -20.01 48.85 15.77
C PHE A 43 -18.87 49.49 16.58
N THR A 44 -17.62 49.27 16.17
CA THR A 44 -16.43 49.84 16.85
C THR A 44 -16.29 51.34 16.61
N LEU A 45 -16.70 51.84 15.43
CA LEU A 45 -16.66 53.27 15.10
C LEU A 45 -17.67 54.09 15.92
N GLU A 46 -18.85 53.55 16.23
CA GLU A 46 -19.90 54.26 16.97
C GLU A 46 -19.62 54.42 18.48
N ASP A 47 -18.87 53.50 19.11
CA ASP A 47 -18.46 53.62 20.52
C ASP A 47 -17.37 54.71 20.73
N SER A 48 -16.68 55.15 19.66
CA SER A 48 -15.62 56.16 19.72
C SER A 48 -16.15 57.61 19.73
N PHE A 49 -17.44 57.83 19.44
CA PHE A 49 -18.04 59.17 19.34
C PHE A 49 -18.89 59.57 20.56
N THR A 50 -19.03 58.72 21.58
CA THR A 50 -19.85 59.01 22.78
C THR A 50 -19.08 59.39 24.04
N ASP A 51 -17.77 59.69 23.97
CA ASP A 51 -17.03 60.22 25.12
C ASP A 51 -16.54 61.65 24.85
N GLY A 52 -17.48 62.59 24.92
CA GLY A 52 -17.23 64.02 24.81
C GLY A 52 -18.19 64.79 25.71
N GLY A 53 -17.98 64.71 27.03
CA GLY A 53 -18.85 65.34 28.00
C GLY A 53 -18.35 65.34 29.44
N SER A 54 -17.35 66.18 29.72
CA SER A 54 -17.16 67.02 30.93
C SER A 54 -17.35 66.43 32.35
N GLU A 55 -16.21 66.37 33.03
CA GLU A 55 -15.88 66.83 34.40
C GLU A 55 -16.63 66.34 35.67
N SER A 56 -15.79 65.78 36.55
CA SER A 56 -15.67 66.01 38.00
C SER A 56 -16.28 65.02 39.01
N SER A 57 -15.41 64.64 39.96
CA SER A 57 -15.66 64.23 41.36
C SER A 57 -15.74 62.73 41.71
N ASN A 58 -14.56 62.19 42.08
CA ASN A 58 -14.26 61.39 43.29
C ASN A 58 -15.40 60.66 44.04
N GLN A 59 -15.31 59.31 44.14
CA GLN A 59 -15.03 58.51 45.37
C GLN A 59 -15.65 57.09 45.35
N SER A 60 -14.76 56.09 45.51
CA SER A 60 -14.89 54.81 46.23
C SER A 60 -15.95 53.73 45.86
N SER A 61 -15.39 52.56 45.53
CA SER A 61 -15.80 51.16 45.80
C SER A 61 -16.71 50.38 44.84
N PRO A 62 -16.42 49.08 44.59
CA PRO A 62 -16.99 48.32 43.47
C PRO A 62 -18.24 47.55 43.90
N ARG A 63 -19.39 47.89 43.30
CA ARG A 63 -20.51 46.94 43.16
C ARG A 63 -20.53 46.43 41.74
N ILE A 64 -20.27 45.13 41.59
CA ILE A 64 -20.50 44.37 40.35
C ILE A 64 -22.00 44.47 40.05
N ARG A 65 -22.39 45.41 39.19
CA ARG A 65 -23.71 45.43 38.56
C ARG A 65 -23.58 44.62 37.28
N ILE A 66 -24.07 43.38 37.32
CA ILE A 66 -24.29 42.58 36.12
C ILE A 66 -25.33 43.35 35.30
N HIS A 67 -24.89 44.10 34.29
CA HIS A 67 -25.77 44.61 33.27
C HIS A 67 -26.28 43.40 32.48
N SER A 68 -27.54 43.06 32.70
CA SER A 68 -28.36 42.31 31.73
C SER A 68 -28.09 42.86 30.33
N PRO A 69 -27.99 42.03 29.27
CA PRO A 69 -27.82 42.54 27.92
C PRO A 69 -29.10 43.33 27.60
N SER A 70 -29.02 44.65 27.75
CA SER A 70 -30.17 45.53 27.63
C SER A 70 -30.68 45.48 26.20
N MET A 71 -31.96 45.79 26.01
CA MET A 71 -32.57 46.03 24.69
C MET A 71 -31.71 46.94 23.81
N ASP A 72 -30.84 47.79 24.38
CA ASP A 72 -29.92 48.66 23.65
C ASP A 72 -28.87 47.91 22.84
N ARG A 73 -28.35 46.74 23.27
CA ARG A 73 -27.43 45.95 22.43
C ARG A 73 -28.14 45.37 21.22
N ILE A 74 -29.37 44.89 21.39
CA ILE A 74 -30.18 44.33 20.30
C ILE A 74 -30.63 45.45 19.35
N ASP A 75 -31.02 46.61 19.88
CA ASP A 75 -31.41 47.79 19.09
C ASP A 75 -30.20 48.36 18.31
N ARG A 76 -29.01 48.42 18.91
CA ARG A 76 -27.77 48.80 18.22
C ARG A 76 -27.43 47.84 17.07
N ILE A 77 -27.45 46.53 17.32
CA ILE A 77 -27.24 45.51 16.28
C ILE A 77 -28.24 45.68 15.12
N SER A 78 -29.52 45.93 15.45
CA SER A 78 -30.59 46.16 14.48
C SER A 78 -30.42 47.46 13.70
N ARG A 79 -29.92 48.54 14.33
CA ARG A 79 -29.56 49.80 13.67
C ARG A 79 -28.37 49.64 12.74
N SER A 80 -27.31 48.94 13.17
CA SER A 80 -26.16 48.64 12.31
C SER A 80 -26.57 47.79 11.11
N ASP A 81 -27.44 46.79 11.29
CA ASP A 81 -28.01 46.01 10.17
C ASP A 81 -28.85 46.88 9.22
N LYS A 82 -29.69 47.77 9.76
CA LYS A 82 -30.47 48.72 8.94
C LYS A 82 -29.56 49.69 8.17
N LEU A 83 -28.50 50.20 8.79
CA LEU A 83 -27.53 51.08 8.15
C LEU A 83 -26.74 50.35 7.07
N ILE A 84 -26.24 49.14 7.34
CA ILE A 84 -25.54 48.32 6.34
C ILE A 84 -26.45 48.03 5.16
N ASN A 85 -27.72 47.66 5.40
CA ASN A 85 -28.70 47.42 4.34
C ASN A 85 -29.06 48.71 3.58
N PHE A 86 -29.20 49.84 4.28
CA PHE A 86 -29.45 51.15 3.66
C PHE A 86 -28.30 51.61 2.78
N TYR A 87 -27.06 51.50 3.27
CA TYR A 87 -25.86 51.79 2.47
C TYR A 87 -25.70 50.80 1.31
N ALA A 88 -25.99 49.51 1.52
CA ALA A 88 -26.01 48.52 0.44
C ALA A 88 -27.06 48.86 -0.64
N ASP A 89 -28.24 49.35 -0.25
CA ASP A 89 -29.29 49.78 -1.18
C ASP A 89 -28.91 51.04 -1.96
N ILE A 90 -28.26 52.02 -1.32
CA ILE A 90 -27.73 53.21 -1.99
C ILE A 90 -26.58 52.84 -2.95
N TRP A 91 -25.69 51.94 -2.55
CA TRP A 91 -24.56 51.49 -3.37
C TRP A 91 -24.96 50.59 -4.55
N LYS A 92 -26.23 50.16 -4.65
CA LYS A 92 -26.78 49.53 -5.87
C LYS A 92 -26.85 50.51 -7.04
N ILE A 93 -26.80 51.82 -6.79
CA ILE A 93 -26.77 52.84 -7.84
C ILE A 93 -25.32 53.07 -8.27
N LEU A 94 -24.93 52.42 -9.36
CA LEU A 94 -23.58 52.56 -9.93
C LEU A 94 -23.50 53.80 -10.84
N MET A 95 -22.64 54.74 -10.47
CA MET A 95 -22.37 55.96 -11.24
C MET A 95 -21.21 55.75 -12.22
N CYS A 96 -21.20 56.48 -13.32
CA CYS A 96 -20.15 56.38 -14.32
C CYS A 96 -18.86 57.05 -13.81
N PRO A 97 -17.70 56.36 -13.85
CA PRO A 97 -16.44 56.93 -13.37
C PRO A 97 -15.91 58.07 -14.25
N GLU A 98 -16.35 58.15 -15.52
CA GLU A 98 -16.00 59.22 -16.45
C GLU A 98 -17.03 60.36 -16.45
N HIS A 99 -18.24 60.10 -15.94
CA HIS A 99 -19.37 61.04 -15.93
C HIS A 99 -20.11 60.92 -14.60
N GLU A 100 -19.61 61.62 -13.58
CA GLU A 100 -19.98 61.41 -12.17
C GLU A 100 -21.47 61.59 -11.85
N MET A 101 -22.19 62.37 -12.67
CA MET A 101 -23.64 62.62 -12.52
C MET A 101 -24.51 61.61 -13.28
N GLU A 102 -23.90 60.71 -14.06
CA GLU A 102 -24.62 59.76 -14.90
C GLU A 102 -24.63 58.35 -14.34
N ARG A 103 -25.81 57.72 -14.36
CA ARG A 103 -25.96 56.31 -14.00
C ARG A 103 -25.50 55.42 -15.14
N VAL A 104 -24.79 54.34 -14.83
CA VAL A 104 -24.49 53.32 -15.84
C VAL A 104 -25.72 52.45 -16.07
N ASN A 105 -26.16 52.38 -17.33
CA ASN A 105 -27.37 51.65 -17.74
C ASN A 105 -27.16 50.82 -19.02
N MET A 106 -25.95 50.83 -19.56
CA MET A 106 -25.53 50.02 -20.70
C MET A 106 -24.26 49.23 -20.38
N TYR A 107 -24.00 48.19 -21.15
CA TYR A 107 -22.79 47.38 -21.05
C TYR A 107 -22.04 47.40 -22.37
N CYS A 108 -20.76 47.78 -22.33
CA CYS A 108 -19.90 47.70 -23.51
C CYS A 108 -19.33 46.29 -23.61
N GLU A 109 -19.65 45.57 -24.69
CA GLU A 109 -19.20 44.19 -24.90
C GLU A 109 -17.70 44.09 -25.18
N ILE A 110 -17.13 45.11 -25.82
CA ILE A 110 -15.70 45.16 -26.19
C ILE A 110 -14.84 45.39 -24.95
N CYS A 111 -15.13 46.46 -24.20
CA CYS A 111 -14.40 46.81 -22.97
C CYS A 111 -14.82 46.02 -21.74
N ARG A 112 -15.86 45.18 -21.83
CA ARG A 112 -16.41 44.35 -20.75
C ARG A 112 -16.73 45.10 -19.46
N ARG A 113 -17.23 46.33 -19.56
CA ARG A 113 -17.57 47.19 -18.41
C ARG A 113 -18.92 47.89 -18.59
N PRO A 114 -19.63 48.19 -17.48
CA PRO A 114 -20.80 49.08 -17.51
C PRO A 114 -20.41 50.50 -17.97
N VAL A 115 -21.28 51.12 -18.77
CA VAL A 115 -21.11 52.47 -19.32
C VAL A 115 -22.43 53.24 -19.26
N CYS A 116 -22.36 54.57 -19.23
CA CYS A 116 -23.54 55.44 -19.31
C CYS A 116 -23.82 55.89 -20.76
N HIS A 117 -24.89 56.68 -20.93
CA HIS A 117 -25.29 57.18 -22.24
C HIS A 117 -24.28 58.16 -22.87
N LEU A 118 -23.64 59.02 -22.06
CA LEU A 118 -22.61 59.95 -22.53
C LEU A 118 -21.36 59.23 -23.05
N CYS A 119 -20.96 58.12 -22.42
CA CYS A 119 -19.89 57.27 -22.93
C CYS A 119 -20.14 56.77 -24.36
N LYS A 120 -21.41 56.59 -24.75
CA LYS A 120 -21.80 56.11 -26.09
C LYS A 120 -22.07 57.23 -27.09
N LEU A 121 -22.64 58.35 -26.68
CA LEU A 121 -23.06 59.42 -27.61
C LEU A 121 -21.91 60.32 -28.09
N GLY A 122 -20.76 60.29 -27.41
CA GLY A 122 -19.58 61.06 -27.82
C GLY A 122 -18.31 60.79 -27.00
N GLY A 123 -18.38 59.91 -26.01
CA GLY A 123 -17.22 59.53 -25.20
C GLY A 123 -16.42 58.35 -25.76
N SER A 124 -15.60 57.76 -24.89
CA SER A 124 -14.62 56.70 -25.17
C SER A 124 -15.19 55.40 -25.77
N HIS A 125 -16.53 55.25 -25.84
CA HIS A 125 -17.22 54.04 -26.34
C HIS A 125 -18.14 54.34 -27.53
N ALA A 126 -17.97 55.47 -28.21
CA ALA A 126 -18.79 55.87 -29.35
C ALA A 126 -18.87 54.78 -30.44
N ASN A 127 -17.75 54.13 -30.73
CA ASN A 127 -17.65 53.09 -31.76
C ASN A 127 -17.76 51.65 -31.21
N HIS A 128 -18.01 51.46 -29.92
CA HIS A 128 -18.15 50.12 -29.34
C HIS A 128 -19.59 49.61 -29.40
N ARG A 129 -19.72 48.28 -29.52
CA ARG A 129 -21.02 47.62 -29.37
C ARG A 129 -21.42 47.66 -27.89
N VAL A 130 -22.59 48.25 -27.65
CA VAL A 130 -23.19 48.37 -26.31
C VAL A 130 -24.55 47.68 -26.30
N THR A 131 -24.87 47.01 -25.19
CA THR A 131 -26.19 46.39 -24.95
C THR A 131 -26.85 47.03 -23.74
N THR A 132 -28.13 46.71 -23.53
CA THR A 132 -28.79 47.04 -22.27
C THR A 132 -28.16 46.24 -21.12
N MET A 133 -28.20 46.81 -19.91
CA MET A 133 -27.76 46.11 -18.70
C MET A 133 -28.54 44.81 -18.45
N SER A 134 -29.83 44.79 -18.77
CA SER A 134 -30.67 43.59 -18.60
C SER A 134 -30.20 42.40 -19.44
N THR A 135 -29.80 42.63 -20.69
CA THR A 135 -29.29 41.58 -21.58
C THR A 135 -27.91 41.10 -21.14
N ALA A 136 -27.00 42.03 -20.81
CA ALA A 136 -25.68 41.69 -20.30
C ALA A 136 -25.75 40.93 -18.97
N TYR A 137 -26.66 41.32 -18.07
CA TYR A 137 -26.91 40.62 -16.81
C TYR A 137 -27.31 39.16 -17.04
N LYS A 138 -28.30 38.90 -17.91
CA LYS A 138 -28.75 37.54 -18.21
C LYS A 138 -27.60 36.69 -18.77
N ALA A 139 -26.87 37.21 -19.74
CA ALA A 139 -25.77 36.48 -20.39
C ALA A 139 -24.60 36.20 -19.41
N LEU A 140 -24.18 37.19 -18.63
CA LEU A 140 -23.10 37.02 -17.65
C LEU A 140 -23.52 36.09 -16.51
N LYS A 141 -24.76 36.19 -16.02
CA LYS A 141 -25.30 35.30 -14.99
C LYS A 141 -25.36 33.85 -15.47
N GLU A 142 -25.88 33.61 -16.66
CA GLU A 142 -25.94 32.27 -17.24
C GLU A 142 -24.54 31.68 -17.45
N LYS A 143 -23.61 32.48 -17.99
CA LYS A 143 -22.23 32.04 -18.16
C LYS A 143 -21.57 31.69 -16.82
N LEU A 144 -21.71 32.55 -15.81
CA LEU A 144 -21.17 32.31 -14.48
C LEU A 144 -21.79 31.06 -13.83
N SER A 145 -23.10 30.86 -13.98
CA SER A 145 -23.77 29.64 -13.51
C SER A 145 -23.19 28.38 -14.15
N LYS A 146 -22.98 28.36 -15.47
CA LYS A 146 -22.35 27.24 -16.18
C LYS A 146 -20.91 27.00 -15.74
N ASP A 147 -20.12 28.06 -15.57
CA ASP A 147 -18.74 27.98 -15.10
C ASP A 147 -18.68 27.39 -13.66
N ILE A 148 -19.62 27.78 -12.78
CA ILE A 148 -19.74 27.23 -11.42
C ILE A 148 -20.14 25.75 -11.43
N GLU A 149 -21.16 25.37 -12.21
CA GLU A 149 -21.58 23.97 -12.36
C GLU A 149 -20.43 23.09 -12.86
N TYR A 150 -19.66 23.58 -13.83
CA TYR A 150 -18.46 22.91 -14.32
C TYR A 150 -17.43 22.72 -13.20
N LEU A 151 -17.13 23.75 -12.41
CA LEU A 151 -16.18 23.65 -11.31
C LEU A 151 -16.63 22.66 -10.23
N ILE A 152 -17.92 22.66 -9.85
CA ILE A 152 -18.49 21.70 -8.91
C ILE A 152 -18.33 20.27 -9.44
N SER A 153 -18.62 20.04 -10.72
CA SER A 153 -18.45 18.72 -11.35
C SER A 153 -16.98 18.26 -11.32
N LYS A 154 -16.03 19.17 -11.55
CA LYS A 154 -14.60 18.87 -11.51
C LYS A 154 -14.08 18.64 -10.10
N GLU A 155 -14.62 19.33 -9.10
CA GLU A 155 -14.29 19.06 -7.70
C GLU A 155 -14.66 17.62 -7.31
N SER A 156 -15.86 17.17 -7.68
CA SER A 156 -16.31 15.79 -7.44
C SER A 156 -15.40 14.78 -8.16
N GLN A 157 -15.07 15.04 -9.43
CA GLN A 157 -14.15 14.20 -10.19
C GLN A 157 -12.77 14.08 -9.53
N VAL A 158 -12.18 15.19 -9.10
CA VAL A 158 -10.86 15.21 -8.45
C VAL A 158 -10.89 14.46 -7.12
N LYS A 159 -11.96 14.59 -6.32
CA LYS A 159 -12.13 13.79 -5.09
C LYS A 159 -12.15 12.29 -5.38
N GLY A 160 -12.89 11.87 -6.41
CA GLY A 160 -12.92 10.47 -6.85
C GLY A 160 -11.54 9.96 -7.29
N GLN A 161 -10.79 10.78 -8.04
CA GLN A 161 -9.41 10.44 -8.44
C GLN A 161 -8.47 10.30 -7.24
N ILE A 162 -8.58 11.18 -6.23
CA ILE A 162 -7.78 11.08 -5.00
C ILE A 162 -8.10 9.78 -4.26
N SER A 163 -9.39 9.42 -4.14
CA SER A 163 -9.80 8.16 -3.50
C SER A 163 -9.26 6.93 -4.25
N GLN A 164 -9.34 6.93 -5.58
CA GLN A 164 -8.81 5.84 -6.41
C GLN A 164 -7.28 5.71 -6.26
N LEU A 165 -6.55 6.83 -6.26
CA LEU A 165 -5.11 6.82 -6.01
C LEU A 165 -4.79 6.28 -4.62
N GLY A 166 -5.57 6.64 -3.60
CA GLY A 166 -5.42 6.09 -2.25
C GLY A 166 -5.59 4.56 -2.19
N LEU A 167 -6.57 4.02 -2.92
CA LEU A 167 -6.76 2.56 -3.02
C LEU A 167 -5.58 1.88 -3.71
N LEU A 168 -5.11 2.42 -4.84
CA LEU A 168 -3.96 1.87 -5.57
C LEU A 168 -2.68 1.90 -4.74
N MET A 169 -2.46 2.94 -3.94
CA MET A 169 -1.34 3.02 -3.01
C MET A 169 -1.39 1.88 -1.98
N LYS A 170 -2.55 1.68 -1.35
CA LYS A 170 -2.74 0.60 -0.36
C LYS A 170 -2.56 -0.79 -0.97
N GLU A 171 -3.09 -1.00 -2.18
CA GLU A 171 -2.92 -2.25 -2.92
C GLU A 171 -1.45 -2.51 -3.27
N THR A 172 -0.74 -1.47 -3.73
CA THR A 172 0.70 -1.57 -4.04
C THR A 172 1.53 -1.93 -2.81
N GLU A 173 1.21 -1.32 -1.66
CA GLU A 173 1.86 -1.64 -0.38
C GLU A 173 1.62 -3.10 0.02
N CYS A 174 0.37 -3.55 0.00
CA CYS A 174 0.00 -4.94 0.34
C CYS A 174 0.66 -5.96 -0.60
N ASN A 175 0.66 -5.68 -1.91
CA ASN A 175 1.32 -6.53 -2.90
C ASN A 175 2.84 -6.55 -2.69
N GLY A 176 3.45 -5.41 -2.35
CA GLY A 176 4.87 -5.32 -2.03
C GLY A 176 5.26 -6.19 -0.82
N GLU A 177 4.48 -6.13 0.26
CA GLU A 177 4.73 -6.98 1.44
C GLU A 177 4.53 -8.47 1.15
N ARG A 178 3.48 -8.83 0.40
CA ARG A 178 3.27 -10.23 -0.04
C ARG A 178 4.43 -10.75 -0.89
N ALA A 179 4.96 -9.95 -1.81
CA ALA A 179 6.10 -10.33 -2.63
C ALA A 179 7.38 -10.54 -1.80
N LYS A 180 7.60 -9.72 -0.76
CA LYS A 180 8.72 -9.91 0.17
C LYS A 180 8.58 -11.21 0.95
N GLU A 181 7.40 -11.46 1.51
CA GLU A 181 7.10 -12.67 2.28
C GLU A 181 7.33 -13.93 1.43
N GLU A 182 6.85 -13.94 0.19
CA GLU A 182 7.03 -15.08 -0.70
C GLU A 182 8.50 -15.29 -1.09
N ALA A 183 9.25 -14.21 -1.35
CA ALA A 183 10.68 -14.31 -1.58
C ALA A 183 11.39 -14.92 -0.37
N ALA A 184 11.08 -14.46 0.85
CA ALA A 184 11.62 -15.00 2.09
C ALA A 184 11.31 -16.49 2.24
N GLN A 185 10.05 -16.89 2.05
CA GLN A 185 9.63 -18.30 2.13
C GLN A 185 10.35 -19.21 1.14
N ASN A 186 10.68 -18.71 -0.06
CA ASN A 186 11.44 -19.49 -1.02
C ASN A 186 12.89 -19.72 -0.58
N PHE A 187 13.52 -18.74 0.06
CA PHE A 187 14.84 -18.93 0.68
C PHE A 187 14.78 -19.82 1.91
N ASP A 188 13.74 -19.71 2.75
CA ASP A 188 13.56 -20.56 3.92
C ASP A 188 13.45 -22.04 3.53
N LYS A 189 12.71 -22.36 2.45
CA LYS A 189 12.67 -23.72 1.89
C LYS A 189 14.05 -24.24 1.50
N LEU A 190 14.91 -23.40 0.92
CA LEU A 190 16.29 -23.78 0.60
C LEU A 190 17.11 -24.00 1.88
N PHE A 191 16.96 -23.14 2.89
CA PHE A 191 17.59 -23.30 4.19
C PHE A 191 17.20 -24.62 4.86
N ASP A 192 15.92 -24.99 4.83
CA ASP A 192 15.43 -26.24 5.40
C ASP A 192 16.11 -27.46 4.77
N VAL A 193 16.18 -27.49 3.43
CA VAL A 193 16.86 -28.58 2.69
C VAL A 193 18.35 -28.64 3.06
N LEU A 194 19.02 -27.49 3.10
CA LEU A 194 20.44 -27.42 3.48
C LEU A 194 20.67 -27.88 4.92
N GLN A 195 19.79 -27.49 5.84
CA GLN A 195 19.86 -27.85 7.24
C GLN A 195 19.59 -29.34 7.47
N GLU A 196 18.67 -29.94 6.71
CA GLU A 196 18.46 -31.39 6.72
C GLU A 196 19.70 -32.14 6.22
N LYS A 197 20.27 -31.72 5.08
CA LYS A 197 21.50 -32.33 4.52
C LYS A 197 22.67 -32.22 5.50
N ARG A 198 22.85 -31.06 6.13
CA ARG A 198 23.84 -30.85 7.19
C ARG A 198 23.63 -31.83 8.35
N SER A 199 22.39 -31.98 8.81
CA SER A 199 22.04 -32.86 9.93
C SER A 199 22.27 -34.34 9.60
N VAL A 200 22.02 -34.76 8.36
CA VAL A 200 22.34 -36.13 7.90
C VAL A 200 23.86 -36.36 7.88
N ALA A 201 24.64 -35.44 7.31
CA ALA A 201 26.09 -35.57 7.24
C ALA A 201 26.74 -35.65 8.63
N LEU A 202 26.35 -34.76 9.55
CA LEU A 202 26.87 -34.76 10.92
C LEU A 202 26.50 -36.04 11.68
N ARG A 203 25.28 -36.54 11.53
CA ARG A 203 24.88 -37.83 12.13
C ARG A 203 25.71 -38.98 11.61
N ALA A 204 25.97 -39.05 10.31
CA ALA A 204 26.79 -40.12 9.73
C ALA A 204 28.22 -40.12 10.29
N ILE A 205 28.83 -38.93 10.44
CA ILE A 205 30.15 -38.78 11.07
C ILE A 205 30.10 -39.25 12.53
N GLU A 206 29.11 -38.81 13.29
CA GLU A 206 28.98 -39.15 14.71
C GLU A 206 28.77 -40.66 14.91
N THR A 207 27.92 -41.31 14.10
CA THR A 207 27.73 -42.77 14.14
C THR A 207 29.02 -43.51 13.81
N SER A 208 29.75 -43.10 12.76
CA SER A 208 31.02 -43.73 12.39
C SER A 208 32.08 -43.56 13.49
N LYS A 209 32.16 -42.36 14.08
CA LYS A 209 33.04 -42.08 15.23
C LYS A 209 32.73 -43.00 16.40
N ASN A 210 31.46 -43.11 16.80
CA ASN A 210 31.05 -43.91 17.94
C ASN A 210 31.32 -45.40 17.71
N LEU A 211 31.06 -45.91 16.52
CA LEU A 211 31.37 -47.30 16.16
C LEU A 211 32.88 -47.60 16.21
N ARG A 212 33.72 -46.66 15.74
CA ARG A 212 35.17 -46.80 15.81
C ARG A 212 35.69 -46.77 17.24
N LEU A 213 35.15 -45.87 18.08
CA LEU A 213 35.48 -45.80 19.50
C LEU A 213 35.07 -47.08 20.24
N GLU A 214 33.88 -47.61 19.95
CA GLU A 214 33.41 -48.88 20.53
C GLU A 214 34.36 -50.03 20.19
N LYS A 215 34.76 -50.18 18.92
CA LYS A 215 35.73 -51.21 18.51
C LYS A 215 37.08 -51.09 19.22
N LEU A 216 37.58 -49.86 19.37
CA LEU A 216 38.85 -49.61 20.07
C LEU A 216 38.72 -49.87 21.57
N GLN A 217 37.58 -49.51 22.17
CA GLN A 217 37.28 -49.76 23.57
C GLN A 217 37.19 -51.27 23.87
N THR A 218 36.49 -52.04 23.03
CA THR A 218 36.46 -53.51 23.13
C THR A 218 37.86 -54.11 23.00
N GLN A 219 38.67 -53.61 22.06
CA GLN A 219 40.06 -54.05 21.94
C GLN A 219 40.87 -53.75 23.23
N ILE A 220 40.66 -52.59 23.87
CA ILE A 220 41.30 -52.29 25.16
C ILE A 220 40.86 -53.28 26.23
N GLU A 221 39.56 -53.56 26.34
CA GLU A 221 39.00 -54.49 27.33
C GLU A 221 39.52 -55.93 27.13
N GLU A 222 39.66 -56.39 25.89
CA GLU A 222 40.27 -57.70 25.58
C GLU A 222 41.72 -57.78 26.09
N TYR A 223 42.53 -56.75 25.83
CA TYR A 223 43.92 -56.71 26.29
C TYR A 223 44.02 -56.53 27.82
N GLN A 224 43.11 -55.79 28.44
CA GLN A 224 43.01 -55.70 29.90
C GLN A 224 42.62 -57.04 30.52
N GLY A 225 41.66 -57.76 29.93
CA GLY A 225 41.29 -59.11 30.37
C GLY A 225 42.42 -60.13 30.23
N LEU A 226 43.28 -60.00 29.21
CA LEU A 226 44.52 -60.80 29.12
C LEU A 226 45.49 -60.50 30.28
N LEU A 227 45.57 -59.25 30.73
CA LEU A 227 46.39 -58.86 31.88
C LEU A 227 45.78 -59.29 33.22
N GLU A 228 44.46 -59.27 33.38
CA GLU A 228 43.79 -59.70 34.62
C GLU A 228 43.87 -61.23 34.81
N ASN A 229 43.95 -61.99 33.72
CA ASN A 229 44.21 -63.44 33.74
C ASN A 229 45.69 -63.81 34.02
N ASN A 230 46.52 -62.88 34.52
CA ASN A 230 47.92 -63.09 34.89
C ASN A 230 48.18 -64.12 36.02
N GLY A 231 47.14 -64.81 36.52
CA GLY A 231 47.31 -66.02 37.32
C GLY A 231 48.21 -67.08 36.65
N LEU A 232 48.39 -67.02 35.32
CA LEU A 232 49.34 -67.86 34.59
C LEU A 232 50.80 -67.62 35.02
N VAL A 233 51.20 -66.36 35.28
CA VAL A 233 52.55 -66.03 35.75
C VAL A 233 52.75 -66.54 37.17
N GLY A 234 51.77 -66.32 38.05
CA GLY A 234 51.81 -66.84 39.42
C GLY A 234 51.82 -68.37 39.47
N TYR A 235 50.99 -69.03 38.67
CA TYR A 235 50.99 -70.49 38.52
C TYR A 235 52.30 -71.00 37.96
N ALA A 236 52.86 -70.32 36.95
CA ALA A 236 54.18 -70.68 36.41
C ALA A 236 55.28 -70.59 37.47
N GLN A 237 55.26 -69.53 38.27
CA GLN A 237 56.20 -69.35 39.39
C GLN A 237 56.05 -70.45 40.45
N GLU A 238 54.83 -70.94 40.73
CA GLU A 238 54.61 -72.03 41.68
C GLU A 238 55.07 -73.37 41.13
N VAL A 239 54.79 -73.67 39.85
CA VAL A 239 55.28 -74.89 39.17
C VAL A 239 56.82 -74.97 39.19
N LEU A 240 57.52 -73.83 39.14
CA LEU A 240 58.99 -73.78 39.24
C LEU A 240 59.54 -74.19 40.61
N LYS A 241 58.71 -74.25 41.67
CA LYS A 241 59.13 -74.69 43.00
C LYS A 241 58.99 -76.19 43.22
N GLU A 242 58.39 -76.91 42.27
CA GLU A 242 58.22 -78.37 42.37
C GLU A 242 59.59 -79.08 42.42
N THR A 243 59.73 -80.01 43.36
CA THR A 243 61.00 -80.70 43.62
C THR A 243 61.03 -82.12 43.06
N ASP A 244 59.86 -82.73 42.83
CA ASP A 244 59.77 -84.02 42.13
C ASP A 244 59.95 -83.85 40.62
N GLN A 245 60.95 -84.55 40.07
CA GLN A 245 61.33 -84.42 38.66
C GLN A 245 60.23 -84.88 37.70
N SER A 246 59.45 -85.91 38.08
CA SER A 246 58.42 -86.49 37.21
C SER A 246 57.17 -85.60 37.17
N CYS A 247 56.72 -85.13 38.33
CA CYS A 247 55.63 -84.18 38.49
C CYS A 247 55.93 -82.84 37.81
N PHE A 248 57.16 -82.34 37.94
CA PHE A 248 57.58 -81.11 37.27
C PHE A 248 57.49 -81.23 35.75
N VAL A 249 58.09 -82.26 35.14
CA VAL A 249 58.11 -82.44 33.69
C VAL A 249 56.70 -82.56 33.11
N GLN A 250 55.80 -83.27 33.80
CA GLN A 250 54.40 -83.40 33.38
C GLN A 250 53.67 -82.06 33.37
N THR A 251 53.83 -81.25 34.42
CA THR A 251 53.14 -79.97 34.58
C THR A 251 53.75 -78.86 33.70
N ALA A 252 55.08 -78.82 33.60
CA ALA A 252 55.82 -77.85 32.80
C ALA A 252 55.47 -77.93 31.31
N LYS A 253 55.27 -79.14 30.77
CA LYS A 253 54.85 -79.33 29.36
C LYS A 253 53.50 -78.67 29.07
N GLN A 254 52.51 -78.86 29.94
CA GLN A 254 51.18 -78.26 29.78
C GLN A 254 51.19 -76.75 30.01
N LEU A 255 51.99 -76.28 30.96
CA LEU A 255 52.21 -74.86 31.20
C LEU A 255 52.84 -74.17 29.98
N HIS A 256 53.86 -74.76 29.36
CA HIS A 256 54.52 -74.21 28.18
C HIS A 256 53.55 -74.00 27.02
N VAL A 257 52.66 -74.96 26.75
CA VAL A 257 51.61 -74.85 25.72
C VAL A 257 50.65 -73.70 26.03
N ARG A 258 50.27 -73.50 27.31
CA ARG A 258 49.40 -72.38 27.71
C ARG A 258 50.08 -71.03 27.52
N ILE A 259 51.36 -70.91 27.90
CA ILE A 259 52.16 -69.68 27.70
C ILE A 259 52.33 -69.38 26.21
N GLN A 260 52.61 -70.39 25.39
CA GLN A 260 52.76 -70.21 23.95
C GLN A 260 51.46 -69.71 23.30
N LYS A 261 50.31 -70.27 23.67
CA LYS A 261 49.00 -69.79 23.21
C LYS A 261 48.69 -68.36 23.66
N ALA A 262 48.99 -68.02 24.91
CA ALA A 262 48.77 -66.67 25.45
C ALA A 262 49.67 -65.62 24.78
N THR A 263 50.91 -65.97 24.46
CA THR A 263 51.88 -65.07 23.83
C THR A 263 51.70 -64.94 22.32
N GLU A 264 51.02 -65.88 21.67
CA GLU A 264 50.76 -65.84 20.22
C GLU A 264 49.86 -64.64 19.83
N SER A 265 48.84 -64.34 20.62
CA SER A 265 47.95 -63.18 20.44
C SER A 265 48.66 -61.83 20.61
N LEU A 266 49.84 -61.80 21.28
CA LEU A 266 50.61 -60.59 21.52
C LEU A 266 51.61 -60.27 20.40
N LYS A 267 51.83 -61.18 19.45
CA LYS A 267 52.90 -61.05 18.43
C LYS A 267 52.60 -60.01 17.34
N SER A 268 51.34 -59.61 17.14
CA SER A 268 50.98 -58.59 16.16
C SER A 268 49.86 -57.68 16.63
N PHE A 269 50.20 -56.48 17.07
CA PHE A 269 49.23 -55.44 17.36
C PHE A 269 48.78 -54.75 16.07
N ARG A 270 47.47 -54.64 15.87
CA ARG A 270 46.85 -53.77 14.86
C ARG A 270 45.60 -53.11 15.47
N PRO A 271 45.43 -51.79 15.36
CA PRO A 271 44.21 -51.13 15.84
C PRO A 271 42.96 -51.72 15.20
N ALA A 272 41.90 -51.92 15.99
CA ALA A 272 40.63 -52.47 15.53
C ALA A 272 39.82 -51.52 14.62
N ALA A 273 40.21 -50.24 14.57
CA ALA A 273 39.59 -49.23 13.73
C ALA A 273 40.59 -48.15 13.30
N GLU A 274 40.32 -47.52 12.15
CA GLU A 274 41.05 -46.34 11.69
C GLU A 274 40.57 -45.06 12.39
N THR A 275 41.46 -44.08 12.51
CA THR A 275 41.17 -42.77 13.13
C THR A 275 40.75 -41.70 12.13
N SER A 276 40.94 -41.93 10.83
CA SER A 276 40.74 -40.92 9.78
C SER A 276 39.30 -40.85 9.29
N PHE A 277 38.79 -39.66 8.99
CA PHE A 277 37.45 -39.45 8.39
C PHE A 277 37.55 -38.99 6.93
N GLN A 278 38.55 -39.46 6.18
CA GLN A 278 38.78 -39.02 4.79
C GLN A 278 37.60 -39.29 3.86
N ASP A 279 36.75 -40.27 4.20
CA ASP A 279 35.53 -40.59 3.46
C ASP A 279 34.38 -39.60 3.69
N PHE A 280 34.51 -38.66 4.64
CA PHE A 280 33.47 -37.72 5.05
C PHE A 280 33.76 -36.29 4.59
N VAL A 281 34.03 -36.10 3.30
CA VAL A 281 34.24 -34.78 2.69
C VAL A 281 32.99 -34.35 1.93
N VAL A 282 32.48 -33.16 2.27
CA VAL A 282 31.33 -32.55 1.58
C VAL A 282 31.86 -31.48 0.62
N ASP A 283 31.65 -31.68 -0.68
CA ASP A 283 31.90 -30.67 -1.72
C ASP A 283 30.62 -29.89 -2.00
N VAL A 284 30.70 -28.56 -1.92
CA VAL A 284 29.57 -27.62 -2.10
C VAL A 284 29.72 -26.72 -3.32
N ALA A 285 30.82 -26.81 -4.08
CA ALA A 285 31.16 -25.84 -5.11
C ALA A 285 30.07 -25.71 -6.19
N LYS A 286 29.49 -26.83 -6.64
CA LYS A 286 28.42 -26.83 -7.64
C LYS A 286 27.12 -26.22 -7.11
N GLN A 287 26.82 -26.43 -5.84
CA GLN A 287 25.61 -25.92 -5.19
C GLN A 287 25.71 -24.41 -5.00
N GLU A 288 26.90 -23.90 -4.66
CA GLU A 288 27.15 -22.46 -4.59
C GLU A 288 26.99 -21.78 -5.95
N GLU A 289 27.46 -22.40 -7.04
CA GLU A 289 27.25 -21.90 -8.41
C GLU A 289 25.75 -21.80 -8.76
N VAL A 290 25.00 -22.90 -8.54
CA VAL A 290 23.55 -22.94 -8.82
C VAL A 290 22.78 -21.93 -7.96
N LEU A 291 23.18 -21.72 -6.70
CA LEU A 291 22.57 -20.72 -5.82
C LEU A 291 22.97 -19.28 -6.22
N GLY A 292 24.15 -19.08 -6.80
CA GLY A 292 24.62 -17.79 -7.32
C GLY A 292 23.83 -17.29 -8.52
N ASP A 293 23.26 -18.20 -9.31
CA ASP A 293 22.43 -17.89 -10.49
C ASP A 293 20.98 -17.49 -10.14
N LEU A 294 20.61 -17.47 -8.85
CA LEU A 294 19.27 -17.08 -8.42
C LEU A 294 18.98 -15.62 -8.81
N SER A 295 17.91 -15.41 -9.57
CA SER A 295 17.47 -14.09 -10.04
C SER A 295 15.94 -13.97 -10.04
N PHE A 296 15.45 -12.74 -9.92
CA PHE A 296 14.03 -12.45 -10.16
C PHE A 296 13.73 -12.63 -11.66
N TYR A 297 12.55 -13.19 -11.98
CA TYR A 297 12.07 -13.24 -13.36
C TYR A 297 11.87 -11.82 -13.89
N SER A 298 12.82 -11.33 -14.68
CA SER A 298 12.91 -9.93 -15.13
C SER A 298 11.96 -9.55 -16.28
N ASN A 299 11.34 -10.53 -16.95
CA ASN A 299 10.48 -10.29 -18.11
C ASN A 299 8.97 -10.28 -17.80
N GLY A 300 8.57 -10.36 -16.53
CA GLY A 300 7.16 -10.51 -16.16
C GLY A 300 6.57 -11.84 -16.65
N LEU A 301 5.32 -12.12 -16.26
CA LEU A 301 4.57 -13.23 -16.84
C LEU A 301 3.96 -12.80 -18.17
N ASP A 302 3.96 -13.71 -19.14
CA ASP A 302 3.17 -13.54 -20.34
C ASP A 302 1.69 -13.39 -19.96
N VAL A 303 0.89 -12.74 -20.81
CA VAL A 303 -0.54 -12.51 -20.54
C VAL A 303 -1.34 -13.70 -21.10
N PRO A 304 -2.13 -14.40 -20.27
CA PRO A 304 -3.03 -15.42 -20.78
C PRO A 304 -4.15 -14.76 -21.57
N GLU A 305 -4.48 -15.30 -22.74
CA GLU A 305 -5.53 -14.77 -23.59
C GLU A 305 -6.75 -15.68 -23.59
N ILE A 306 -7.94 -15.10 -23.39
CA ILE A 306 -9.21 -15.82 -23.53
C ILE A 306 -9.38 -16.23 -24.99
N ASN A 307 -9.46 -17.54 -25.22
CA ASN A 307 -9.68 -18.12 -26.52
C ASN A 307 -11.20 -18.18 -26.77
N GLU A 308 -11.67 -17.36 -27.70
CA GLU A 308 -13.10 -17.23 -28.04
C GLU A 308 -13.67 -18.50 -28.69
N GLU A 309 -12.87 -19.31 -29.39
CA GLU A 309 -13.32 -20.57 -29.99
C GLU A 309 -13.54 -21.67 -28.95
N LYS A 310 -12.71 -21.68 -27.89
CA LYS A 310 -12.82 -22.59 -26.75
C LYS A 310 -13.84 -22.10 -25.71
N SER A 311 -14.23 -20.83 -25.77
CA SER A 311 -15.19 -20.23 -24.86
C SER A 311 -16.60 -20.31 -25.44
N LYS A 312 -17.56 -20.79 -24.64
CA LYS A 312 -18.95 -20.96 -25.07
C LYS A 312 -19.90 -20.41 -24.02
N ILE A 313 -20.87 -19.62 -24.45
CA ILE A 313 -21.89 -19.04 -23.57
C ILE A 313 -23.29 -19.48 -24.03
N TYR A 314 -24.01 -20.13 -23.12
CA TYR A 314 -25.44 -20.43 -23.25
C TYR A 314 -26.07 -20.16 -21.87
N ASN A 315 -26.60 -21.19 -21.20
CA ASN A 315 -27.09 -21.12 -19.82
C ASN A 315 -25.94 -21.14 -18.79
N LYS A 316 -24.73 -21.52 -19.23
CA LYS A 316 -23.47 -21.47 -18.48
C LYS A 316 -22.41 -20.91 -19.40
N ALA A 317 -21.46 -20.15 -18.85
CA ALA A 317 -20.30 -19.69 -19.60
C ALA A 317 -19.12 -20.60 -19.29
N VAL A 318 -18.58 -21.25 -20.32
CA VAL A 318 -17.28 -21.91 -20.26
C VAL A 318 -16.28 -20.92 -20.85
N ILE A 319 -15.35 -20.44 -20.03
CA ILE A 319 -14.29 -19.52 -20.46
C ILE A 319 -12.98 -20.30 -20.45
N GLY A 320 -12.32 -20.37 -21.60
CA GLY A 320 -11.01 -21.02 -21.75
C GLY A 320 -9.95 -20.03 -22.21
N TRP A 321 -8.73 -20.17 -21.71
CA TRP A 321 -7.61 -19.29 -22.06
C TRP A 321 -6.32 -20.08 -22.33
N GLU A 322 -5.39 -19.45 -23.05
CA GLU A 322 -4.10 -20.03 -23.36
C GLU A 322 -3.01 -18.96 -23.52
N TYR A 323 -1.75 -19.40 -23.51
CA TYR A 323 -0.62 -18.52 -23.84
C TYR A 323 -0.31 -18.61 -25.32
N PRO A 324 -0.37 -17.51 -26.08
CA PRO A 324 -0.04 -17.54 -27.50
C PRO A 324 1.44 -17.86 -27.70
N GLY A 325 1.72 -19.07 -28.18
CA GLY A 325 3.05 -19.47 -28.67
C GLY A 325 4.14 -19.75 -27.63
N LYS A 326 3.80 -19.88 -26.34
CA LYS A 326 4.78 -20.14 -25.26
C LYS A 326 4.32 -21.20 -24.27
N ALA A 327 5.28 -21.75 -23.52
CA ALA A 327 5.03 -22.67 -22.42
C ALA A 327 4.27 -21.95 -21.29
N ASP A 328 3.41 -22.69 -20.61
CA ASP A 328 2.63 -22.21 -19.48
C ASP A 328 3.55 -21.65 -18.38
N SER A 329 3.36 -20.39 -18.03
CA SER A 329 4.17 -19.70 -17.04
C SER A 329 3.46 -19.48 -15.71
N ALA A 330 2.17 -19.78 -15.57
CA ALA A 330 1.40 -19.47 -14.36
C ALA A 330 0.92 -20.73 -13.62
N ASP A 331 1.04 -20.69 -12.30
CA ASP A 331 0.56 -21.74 -11.39
C ASP A 331 -0.92 -21.54 -11.03
N ILE A 332 -1.37 -20.28 -11.00
CA ILE A 332 -2.72 -19.86 -10.62
C ILE A 332 -3.22 -18.83 -11.64
N TYR A 333 -4.53 -18.83 -11.89
CA TYR A 333 -5.20 -17.82 -12.71
C TYR A 333 -6.31 -17.16 -11.92
N VAL A 334 -6.51 -15.88 -12.18
CA VAL A 334 -7.66 -15.12 -11.68
C VAL A 334 -8.51 -14.71 -12.86
N LEU A 335 -9.75 -15.18 -12.88
CA LEU A 335 -10.77 -14.79 -13.85
C LEU A 335 -11.70 -13.79 -13.20
N GLU A 336 -11.87 -12.63 -13.83
CA GLU A 336 -12.84 -11.63 -13.44
C GLU A 336 -13.94 -11.52 -14.49
N TYR A 337 -15.18 -11.30 -14.04
CA TYR A 337 -16.29 -10.98 -14.91
C TYR A 337 -17.24 -9.95 -14.30
N ARG A 338 -17.95 -9.23 -15.16
CA ARG A 338 -19.01 -8.29 -14.74
C ARG A 338 -20.14 -8.24 -15.76
N LYS A 339 -21.35 -7.99 -15.28
CA LYS A 339 -22.51 -7.72 -16.14
C LYS A 339 -22.43 -6.28 -16.69
N LEU A 340 -22.67 -6.11 -17.98
CA LEU A 340 -22.71 -4.81 -18.64
C LEU A 340 -24.15 -4.27 -18.62
N ASN A 341 -24.41 -3.25 -17.80
CA ASN A 341 -25.68 -2.52 -17.77
C ASN A 341 -25.59 -1.29 -18.68
N LYS A 342 -26.67 -0.94 -19.37
CA LYS A 342 -26.69 0.21 -20.32
C LYS A 342 -26.58 1.59 -19.64
N ASP A 343 -26.85 1.66 -18.33
CA ASP A 343 -26.98 2.93 -17.60
C ASP A 343 -26.03 3.08 -16.39
N GLU A 344 -25.20 2.08 -16.07
CA GLU A 344 -24.26 2.14 -14.93
C GLU A 344 -22.88 1.57 -15.28
N ASP A 345 -21.88 2.45 -15.41
CA ASP A 345 -20.45 2.10 -15.54
C ASP A 345 -19.83 1.53 -14.23
N SER A 346 -20.64 1.32 -13.18
CA SER A 346 -20.18 1.00 -11.82
C SER A 346 -20.46 -0.44 -11.38
N ALA A 347 -20.53 -1.40 -12.31
CA ALA A 347 -20.58 -2.81 -11.94
C ALA A 347 -19.22 -3.28 -11.40
N THR A 348 -19.20 -3.76 -10.16
CA THR A 348 -18.03 -4.39 -9.52
C THR A 348 -17.65 -5.69 -10.22
N TRP A 349 -16.36 -5.91 -10.45
CA TRP A 349 -15.86 -7.18 -10.98
C TRP A 349 -16.03 -8.29 -9.94
N GLU A 350 -16.59 -9.42 -10.36
CA GLU A 350 -16.60 -10.66 -9.58
C GLU A 350 -15.31 -11.44 -9.90
N GLU A 351 -14.56 -11.81 -8.86
CA GLU A 351 -13.25 -12.45 -8.97
C GLU A 351 -13.32 -13.93 -8.61
N ILE A 352 -12.71 -14.79 -9.44
CA ILE A 352 -12.61 -16.23 -9.19
C ILE A 352 -11.17 -16.70 -9.42
N GLU A 353 -10.58 -17.34 -8.41
CA GLU A 353 -9.30 -18.03 -8.50
C GLU A 353 -9.45 -19.44 -9.10
N VAL A 354 -8.54 -19.82 -10.01
CA VAL A 354 -8.60 -21.05 -10.82
C VAL A 354 -7.21 -21.63 -11.04
N CYS A 355 -7.01 -22.91 -10.74
CA CYS A 355 -5.73 -23.63 -10.97
C CYS A 355 -5.71 -24.40 -12.31
N SER A 356 -6.58 -24.04 -13.26
CA SER A 356 -6.73 -24.67 -14.57
C SER A 356 -6.93 -23.60 -15.64
N LYS A 357 -6.78 -23.97 -16.91
CA LYS A 357 -6.88 -23.05 -18.06
C LYS A 357 -8.32 -22.75 -18.51
N SER A 358 -9.30 -23.15 -17.72
CA SER A 358 -10.70 -22.95 -18.05
C SER A 358 -11.57 -22.96 -16.81
N LYS A 359 -12.61 -22.12 -16.80
CA LYS A 359 -13.60 -22.10 -15.73
C LYS A 359 -15.01 -22.12 -16.31
N VAL A 360 -15.91 -22.81 -15.60
CA VAL A 360 -17.35 -22.75 -15.88
C VAL A 360 -17.99 -21.82 -14.85
N ILE A 361 -18.70 -20.81 -15.35
CA ILE A 361 -19.50 -19.85 -14.58
C ILE A 361 -20.98 -20.21 -14.80
N SER A 362 -21.69 -20.39 -13.69
CA SER A 362 -23.13 -20.65 -13.67
C SER A 362 -23.87 -19.40 -13.19
N ASP A 363 -25.20 -19.40 -13.26
CA ASP A 363 -26.05 -18.34 -12.71
C ASP A 363 -25.92 -16.97 -13.39
N LEU A 364 -25.60 -16.97 -14.69
CA LEU A 364 -25.65 -15.76 -15.52
C LEU A 364 -27.09 -15.45 -15.93
N ASP A 365 -27.44 -14.16 -15.94
CA ASP A 365 -28.75 -13.69 -16.37
C ASP A 365 -28.93 -13.93 -17.88
N ASN A 366 -30.14 -14.31 -18.27
CA ASN A 366 -30.51 -14.47 -19.68
C ASN A 366 -30.52 -13.11 -20.41
N ASN A 367 -30.29 -13.12 -21.72
CA ASN A 367 -30.33 -11.92 -22.58
C ASN A 367 -29.44 -10.77 -22.08
N SER A 368 -28.27 -11.08 -21.51
CA SER A 368 -27.37 -10.14 -20.86
C SER A 368 -25.96 -10.24 -21.43
N SER A 369 -25.23 -9.12 -21.46
CA SER A 369 -23.85 -9.09 -21.91
C SER A 369 -22.91 -9.06 -20.71
N TYR A 370 -21.88 -9.90 -20.75
CA TYR A 370 -20.86 -10.00 -19.70
C TYR A 370 -19.48 -9.77 -20.30
N ALA A 371 -18.66 -8.97 -19.59
CA ALA A 371 -17.25 -8.80 -19.91
C ALA A 371 -16.42 -9.74 -19.03
N PHE A 372 -15.43 -10.40 -19.62
CA PHE A 372 -14.52 -11.34 -18.96
C PHE A 372 -13.07 -10.91 -19.20
N ARG A 373 -12.22 -11.06 -18.18
CA ARG A 373 -10.77 -10.89 -18.29
C ARG A 373 -10.03 -11.84 -17.36
N VAL A 374 -8.84 -12.26 -17.74
CA VAL A 374 -8.03 -13.21 -16.97
C VAL A 374 -6.60 -12.72 -16.81
N ARG A 375 -5.94 -13.07 -15.71
CA ARG A 375 -4.50 -12.90 -15.52
C ARG A 375 -3.90 -14.14 -14.86
N GLY A 376 -2.61 -14.37 -15.11
CA GLY A 376 -1.84 -15.46 -14.53
C GLY A 376 -1.00 -15.00 -13.35
N TYR A 377 -0.76 -15.91 -12.41
CA TYR A 377 0.11 -15.75 -11.26
C TYR A 377 1.13 -16.88 -11.22
N LYS A 378 2.38 -16.53 -10.91
CA LYS A 378 3.45 -17.48 -10.61
C LYS A 378 4.12 -17.00 -9.34
N GLY A 379 3.66 -17.55 -8.22
CA GLY A 379 3.88 -16.94 -6.92
C GLY A 379 3.31 -15.51 -6.87
N SER A 380 4.16 -14.52 -6.60
CA SER A 380 3.81 -13.12 -6.33
C SER A 380 3.84 -12.27 -7.59
N ILE A 381 4.41 -12.81 -8.67
CA ILE A 381 4.40 -12.17 -9.98
C ILE A 381 3.04 -12.44 -10.61
N CYS A 382 2.38 -11.38 -11.08
CA CYS A 382 1.16 -11.49 -11.88
C CYS A 382 1.39 -10.90 -13.27
N SER A 383 0.74 -11.50 -14.27
CA SER A 383 0.66 -10.90 -15.60
C SER A 383 -0.26 -9.67 -15.56
N PRO A 384 -0.12 -8.74 -16.51
CA PRO A 384 -1.20 -7.83 -16.86
C PRO A 384 -2.51 -8.59 -17.14
N TRP A 385 -3.63 -7.89 -17.04
CA TRP A 385 -4.93 -8.42 -17.45
C TRP A 385 -4.98 -8.67 -18.96
N SER A 386 -5.63 -9.76 -19.36
CA SER A 386 -5.99 -10.02 -20.74
C SER A 386 -6.87 -8.91 -21.30
N ARG A 387 -6.98 -8.87 -22.64
CA ARG A 387 -8.06 -8.12 -23.29
C ARG A 387 -9.42 -8.56 -22.73
N GLU A 388 -10.34 -7.61 -22.57
CA GLU A 388 -11.71 -7.92 -22.17
C GLU A 388 -12.42 -8.61 -23.34
N VAL A 389 -13.02 -9.77 -23.07
CA VAL A 389 -13.86 -10.49 -24.03
C VAL A 389 -15.29 -10.37 -23.59
N ILE A 390 -16.16 -9.90 -24.50
CA ILE A 390 -17.58 -9.70 -24.23
C ILE A 390 -18.36 -10.86 -24.83
N LEU A 391 -19.11 -11.57 -24.00
CA LEU A 391 -19.98 -12.67 -24.42
C LEU A 391 -21.43 -12.37 -24.02
N HIS A 392 -22.36 -12.83 -24.86
CA HIS A 392 -23.79 -12.55 -24.69
C HIS A 392 -24.56 -13.84 -24.40
N THR A 393 -25.32 -13.85 -23.30
CA THR A 393 -26.23 -14.97 -22.99
C THR A 393 -27.47 -14.90 -23.88
N PRO A 394 -27.90 -16.02 -24.48
CA PRO A 394 -29.12 -16.03 -25.30
C PRO A 394 -30.36 -15.71 -24.44
N PRO A 395 -31.48 -15.29 -25.06
CA PRO A 395 -32.74 -15.16 -24.38
C PRO A 395 -33.22 -16.51 -23.83
N ALA A 396 -33.95 -16.47 -22.71
CA ALA A 396 -34.50 -17.67 -22.08
C ALA A 396 -35.36 -18.46 -23.10
N PRO A 397 -35.26 -19.81 -23.14
CA PRO A 397 -36.04 -20.63 -24.05
C PRO A 397 -37.55 -20.54 -23.80
#